data_AF-A0A0N0PD01-F1
#
_entry.id   AF-A0A0N0PD01-F1
#
_cell.length_a   1.000
_cell.length_b   1.000
_cell.length_c   1.000
_cell.angle_alpha   90.00
_cell.angle_beta   90.00
_cell.angle_gamma   90.00
#
_symmetry.space_group_name_H-M   'P 1'
#
loop_
_entity.id
_entity.type
_entity.pdbx_description
1 polymer ?
#
loop_
_entity_poly.entity_id
_entity_poly.type
_entity_poly.pdbx_seq_one_letter_code
_entity_poly.pdbx_strand_id
1 'polypeptide(L)'
;MSQQKVGSPRAPSKTSVASDKNLIDEDESTKPDFIYGGPFIKIEKPSPFINTTTPINIPLQGTFKKSFAYYSLRDRLPVILTKVIDYLSREGSKIKSAHGAGDEDIRGLIQYVTKLKNDLVTNKKYDLLTVDTPEAKRWNQWIENCDSQHYFTNTWVFTECYVYRRLREGCELSKGLKNFDPFDEQKLKAFQNSLEPMCVVADKLVTMLSPSDKDKRKADFITLLKICLWSNKCDLSLSMGEQVSLKSSDGKERSASVVSLSILDPFKMVLDLKDKVLVDDSAKICDQVIAKTEAMAKAIAAEADPAAKSEAKLEAKSEVDGETAEEPPKIPCPAKMVLPEVVTFDIVCDNSGYELFSDLCFAHFLISQEIVKKVRFHVKKIPWFVSDVTPVDFK
;
A
#
# COMPACT_ATOMS: atom_id res chain seq x y z
N MET A 1 -54.20 36.65 63.95
CA MET A 1 -54.23 35.61 65.01
C MET A 1 -53.48 34.41 64.44
N SER A 2 -52.42 33.83 64.98
CA SER A 2 -51.77 33.90 66.30
C SER A 2 -50.38 33.24 66.18
N GLN A 3 -49.38 33.96 66.71
CA GLN A 3 -48.21 33.53 67.50
C GLN A 3 -47.09 32.60 66.97
N GLN A 4 -45.88 33.14 67.15
CA GLN A 4 -44.52 32.62 67.21
C GLN A 4 -44.25 31.40 68.12
N LYS A 5 -43.23 30.57 67.81
CA LYS A 5 -41.87 30.54 68.43
C LYS A 5 -41.05 29.33 67.93
N VAL A 6 -39.91 29.52 67.24
CA VAL A 6 -38.49 29.53 67.70
C VAL A 6 -37.86 28.15 68.01
N GLY A 7 -36.80 27.81 67.28
CA GLY A 7 -35.79 26.79 67.60
C GLY A 7 -34.83 26.51 66.42
N SER A 8 -33.58 26.96 66.51
CA SER A 8 -32.49 26.94 65.48
C SER A 8 -31.47 25.79 65.79
N PRO A 9 -30.30 25.65 65.12
CA PRO A 9 -30.00 25.26 63.73
C PRO A 9 -29.04 24.05 63.63
N ARG A 10 -28.91 23.42 62.44
CA ARG A 10 -27.65 22.76 62.04
C ARG A 10 -27.50 22.73 60.51
N ALA A 11 -26.42 23.36 60.04
CA ALA A 11 -25.96 23.37 58.64
C ALA A 11 -24.88 22.27 58.43
N PRO A 12 -24.18 22.20 57.29
CA PRO A 12 -24.64 21.93 55.92
C PRO A 12 -23.79 20.82 55.25
N SER A 13 -24.18 20.31 54.07
CA SER A 13 -23.23 20.17 52.94
C SER A 13 -23.93 19.65 51.70
N LYS A 14 -23.95 20.50 50.67
CA LYS A 14 -24.19 20.12 49.27
C LYS A 14 -22.96 19.37 48.77
N THR A 15 -23.16 18.23 48.12
CA THR A 15 -22.16 17.69 47.18
C THR A 15 -22.84 17.48 45.84
N SER A 16 -22.38 18.26 44.87
CA SER A 16 -22.75 18.24 43.47
C SER A 16 -22.22 16.98 42.78
N VAL A 17 -23.04 16.44 41.89
CA VAL A 17 -22.77 15.31 40.99
C VAL A 17 -22.06 15.82 39.73
N ALA A 18 -20.93 15.20 39.37
CA ALA A 18 -20.30 15.17 38.03
C ALA A 18 -19.22 14.06 38.06
N SER A 19 -19.46 12.87 37.50
CA SER A 19 -19.26 12.41 36.11
C SER A 19 -17.83 11.94 35.76
N ASP A 20 -17.76 10.64 35.43
CA ASP A 20 -16.81 9.92 34.56
C ASP A 20 -15.31 9.83 34.90
N LYS A 21 -14.81 8.60 35.11
CA LYS A 21 -14.23 7.76 34.03
C LYS A 21 -13.71 6.42 34.59
N ASN A 22 -14.12 5.34 33.92
CA ASN A 22 -13.62 3.98 34.10
C ASN A 22 -12.11 3.90 33.85
N LEU A 23 -11.35 3.49 34.87
CA LEU A 23 -10.00 2.95 34.74
C LEU A 23 -10.13 1.43 34.88
N ILE A 24 -9.66 0.73 33.85
CA ILE A 24 -9.63 -0.73 33.78
C ILE A 24 -8.42 -1.19 34.61
N ASP A 25 -8.69 -2.10 35.54
CA ASP A 25 -7.74 -2.80 36.41
C ASP A 25 -6.60 -3.46 35.63
N GLU A 26 -5.36 -3.15 36.01
CA GLU A 26 -4.18 -3.96 35.70
C GLU A 26 -3.95 -4.95 36.85
N ASP A 27 -4.46 -6.16 36.64
CA ASP A 27 -4.01 -7.48 37.13
C ASP A 27 -3.00 -7.52 38.30
N GLU A 28 -3.53 -7.74 39.50
CA GLU A 28 -2.81 -8.24 40.68
C GLU A 28 -2.33 -9.68 40.43
N SER A 29 -1.11 -9.87 39.93
CA SER A 29 -0.49 -11.21 39.95
C SER A 29 1.01 -11.14 39.78
N THR A 30 1.73 -10.91 40.89
CA THR A 30 2.94 -11.64 41.32
C THR A 30 3.61 -10.85 42.47
N LYS A 31 3.09 -11.02 43.69
CA LYS A 31 3.88 -10.77 44.89
C LYS A 31 4.78 -11.97 45.17
N PRO A 32 6.08 -11.76 45.40
CA PRO A 32 6.81 -12.51 46.40
C PRO A 32 6.88 -11.68 47.69
N ASP A 33 6.64 -12.35 48.81
CA ASP A 33 6.77 -11.81 50.15
C ASP A 33 8.19 -11.28 50.43
N PHE A 34 8.25 -10.05 50.95
CA PHE A 34 9.26 -9.44 51.83
C PHE A 34 10.76 -9.81 51.67
N ILE A 35 11.65 -8.80 51.49
CA ILE A 35 12.75 -8.40 52.40
C ILE A 35 13.33 -7.00 51.98
N TYR A 36 13.37 -6.04 52.92
CA TYR A 36 14.08 -4.73 52.99
C TYR A 36 13.75 -3.56 52.01
N GLY A 37 12.86 -2.66 52.43
CA GLY A 37 13.31 -1.40 53.08
C GLY A 37 13.83 -0.21 52.24
N GLY A 38 13.32 0.04 51.03
CA GLY A 38 13.57 1.32 50.33
C GLY A 38 12.36 1.79 49.52
N PRO A 39 12.20 3.11 49.24
CA PRO A 39 11.17 3.56 48.32
C PRO A 39 11.39 2.87 46.96
N PHE A 40 10.34 2.29 46.39
CA PHE A 40 10.37 1.76 45.03
C PHE A 40 10.71 2.89 44.08
N ILE A 41 11.99 3.04 43.74
CA ILE A 41 12.40 3.83 42.58
C ILE A 41 11.88 3.03 41.39
N LYS A 42 10.78 3.49 40.77
CA LYS A 42 10.42 3.02 39.44
C LYS A 42 11.62 3.30 38.55
N ILE A 43 12.41 2.28 38.26
CA ILE A 43 13.39 2.34 37.18
C ILE A 43 12.54 2.41 35.91
N GLU A 44 12.37 3.62 35.37
CA GLU A 44 11.83 3.78 34.02
C GLU A 44 12.81 3.11 33.07
N LYS A 45 12.54 1.85 32.73
CA LYS A 45 13.22 1.22 31.60
C LYS A 45 12.99 2.13 30.40
N PRO A 46 14.03 2.52 29.64
CA PRO A 46 13.86 3.38 28.48
C PRO A 46 12.82 2.72 27.57
N SER A 47 11.69 3.40 27.39
CA SER A 47 10.64 2.90 26.52
C SER A 47 11.21 2.82 25.10
N PRO A 48 10.99 1.72 24.36
CA PRO A 48 11.34 1.70 22.93
C PRO A 48 10.52 2.73 22.13
N PHE A 49 9.52 3.36 22.77
CA PHE A 49 8.64 4.34 22.15
C PHE A 49 8.95 5.76 22.61
N ILE A 50 9.30 6.61 21.64
CA ILE A 50 9.69 8.00 21.82
C ILE A 50 8.52 8.90 21.41
N ASN A 51 8.14 9.87 22.25
CA ASN A 51 6.99 10.75 21.99
C ASN A 51 7.33 11.93 21.05
N THR A 52 7.87 11.63 19.87
CA THR A 52 8.25 12.62 18.84
C THR A 52 7.76 12.19 17.47
N THR A 53 7.85 13.09 16.49
CA THR A 53 7.84 12.71 15.07
C THR A 53 9.14 11.98 14.74
N THR A 54 9.19 11.29 13.61
CA THR A 54 10.45 10.73 13.10
C THR A 54 11.40 11.87 12.74
N PRO A 55 12.64 11.89 13.29
CA PRO A 55 13.69 12.78 12.81
C PRO A 55 13.95 12.69 11.30
N ILE A 56 14.54 13.73 10.75
CA ILE A 56 15.02 13.74 9.36
C ILE A 56 16.23 12.81 9.23
N ASN A 57 16.40 12.18 8.07
CA ASN A 57 17.53 11.29 7.73
C ASN A 57 17.65 10.00 8.56
N ILE A 58 16.56 9.54 9.16
CA ILE A 58 16.49 8.21 9.73
C ILE A 58 15.36 7.39 9.07
N PRO A 59 15.49 6.06 9.02
CA PRO A 59 14.41 5.21 8.52
C PRO A 59 13.12 5.44 9.32
N LEU A 60 11.97 5.41 8.63
CA LEU A 60 10.67 5.41 9.30
C LEU A 60 10.55 4.12 10.13
N GLN A 61 10.14 4.24 11.39
CA GLN A 61 10.04 3.15 12.36
C GLN A 61 8.81 3.33 13.26
N GLY A 62 8.36 2.26 13.89
CA GLY A 62 7.33 2.31 14.93
C GLY A 62 7.79 2.90 16.26
N THR A 63 9.05 3.28 16.43
CA THR A 63 9.54 3.85 17.69
C THR A 63 8.96 5.24 17.97
N PHE A 64 8.64 6.02 16.94
CA PHE A 64 8.23 7.42 17.08
C PHE A 64 6.71 7.57 17.15
N LYS A 65 6.16 7.84 18.35
CA LYS A 65 4.70 7.82 18.61
C LYS A 65 3.88 8.81 17.77
N LYS A 66 4.48 9.89 17.27
CA LYS A 66 3.79 10.88 16.41
C LYS A 66 4.01 10.63 14.93
N SER A 67 4.65 9.52 14.56
CA SER A 67 4.86 9.13 13.16
C SER A 67 3.68 8.32 12.63
N PHE A 68 3.48 8.39 11.30
CA PHE A 68 2.51 7.54 10.62
C PHE A 68 2.90 6.05 10.64
N ALA A 69 4.19 5.74 10.74
CA ALA A 69 4.68 4.37 10.90
C ALA A 69 4.19 3.75 12.21
N TYR A 70 4.30 4.48 13.33
CA TYR A 70 3.76 4.03 14.61
C TYR A 70 2.25 3.80 14.55
N TYR A 71 1.50 4.76 13.99
CA TYR A 71 0.06 4.61 13.78
C TYR A 71 -0.27 3.37 12.93
N SER A 72 0.47 3.15 11.84
CA SER A 72 0.24 2.02 10.94
C SER A 72 0.48 0.67 11.62
N LEU A 73 1.56 0.54 12.40
CA LEU A 73 1.88 -0.70 13.12
C LEU A 73 0.98 -0.94 14.35
N ARG A 74 0.60 0.13 15.05
CA ARG A 74 -0.24 0.04 16.26
C ARG A 74 -1.72 -0.17 15.96
N ASP A 75 -2.24 0.51 14.93
CA ASP A 75 -3.68 0.55 14.68
C ASP A 75 -4.07 -0.05 13.33
N ARG A 76 -3.43 0.36 12.22
CA ARG A 76 -3.86 -0.06 10.87
C ARG A 76 -3.68 -1.55 10.63
N LEU A 77 -2.46 -2.07 10.80
CA LEU A 77 -2.17 -3.48 10.55
C LEU A 77 -2.99 -4.42 11.45
N PRO A 78 -3.14 -4.18 12.77
CA PRO A 78 -4.00 -5.02 13.61
C PRO A 78 -5.47 -5.04 13.19
N VAL A 79 -6.00 -3.92 12.68
CA VAL A 79 -7.37 -3.88 12.14
C VAL A 79 -7.46 -4.66 10.83
N ILE A 80 -6.48 -4.55 9.93
CA ILE A 80 -6.43 -5.36 8.69
C ILE A 80 -6.43 -6.85 9.04
N LEU A 81 -5.57 -7.29 9.96
CA LEU A 81 -5.52 -8.69 10.41
C LEU A 81 -6.83 -9.13 11.07
N THR A 82 -7.49 -8.23 11.82
CA THR A 82 -8.80 -8.50 12.42
C THR A 82 -9.87 -8.67 11.35
N LYS A 83 -9.90 -7.84 10.31
CA LYS A 83 -10.83 -8.01 9.18
C LYS A 83 -10.63 -9.33 8.45
N VAL A 84 -9.38 -9.81 8.32
CA VAL A 84 -9.10 -11.14 7.77
C VAL A 84 -9.66 -12.25 8.67
N ILE A 85 -9.48 -12.15 9.99
CA ILE A 85 -10.06 -13.09 10.96
C ILE A 85 -11.58 -13.10 10.88
N ASP A 86 -12.20 -11.93 10.82
CA ASP A 86 -13.66 -11.78 10.71
C ASP A 86 -14.17 -12.37 9.39
N TYR A 87 -13.44 -12.15 8.29
CA TYR A 87 -13.78 -12.71 6.97
C TYR A 87 -13.77 -14.23 7.00
N LEU A 88 -12.69 -14.84 7.51
CA LEU A 88 -12.56 -16.28 7.68
C LEU A 88 -13.67 -16.87 8.57
N SER A 89 -14.05 -16.14 9.62
CA SER A 89 -15.07 -16.58 10.58
C SER A 89 -16.49 -16.53 9.99
N ARG A 90 -16.83 -15.46 9.27
CA ARG A 90 -18.18 -15.27 8.71
C ARG A 90 -18.40 -16.09 7.43
N GLU A 91 -17.41 -16.09 6.54
CA GLU A 91 -17.52 -16.69 5.20
C GLU A 91 -16.86 -18.07 5.12
N GLY A 92 -16.47 -18.66 6.26
CA GLY A 92 -15.74 -19.93 6.31
C GLY A 92 -16.40 -21.05 5.50
N SER A 93 -17.73 -21.18 5.52
CA SER A 93 -18.45 -22.18 4.71
C SER A 93 -18.29 -21.98 3.20
N LYS A 94 -18.34 -20.73 2.74
CA LYS A 94 -18.13 -20.36 1.33
C LYS A 94 -16.68 -20.61 0.92
N ILE A 95 -15.72 -20.18 1.76
CA ILE A 95 -14.28 -20.37 1.53
C ILE A 95 -13.93 -21.86 1.44
N LYS A 96 -14.43 -22.69 2.38
CA LYS A 96 -14.25 -24.15 2.33
C LYS A 96 -14.73 -24.75 1.01
N SER A 97 -15.92 -24.35 0.55
CA SER A 97 -16.52 -24.86 -0.68
C SER A 97 -15.73 -24.45 -1.93
N ALA A 98 -15.23 -23.21 -1.96
CA ALA A 98 -14.48 -22.67 -3.10
C ALA A 98 -13.05 -23.23 -3.22
N HIS A 99 -12.43 -23.58 -2.10
CA HIS A 99 -11.01 -23.98 -2.06
C HIS A 99 -10.78 -25.45 -1.69
N GLY A 100 -11.84 -26.23 -1.48
CA GLY A 100 -11.72 -27.62 -1.01
C GLY A 100 -11.08 -27.73 0.37
N ALA A 101 -11.32 -26.73 1.24
CA ALA A 101 -10.74 -26.64 2.57
C ALA A 101 -11.65 -27.25 3.64
N GLY A 102 -11.07 -27.72 4.74
CA GLY A 102 -11.79 -28.24 5.90
C GLY A 102 -11.97 -27.22 7.03
N ASP A 103 -12.71 -27.58 8.06
CA ASP A 103 -12.85 -26.75 9.27
C ASP A 103 -11.52 -26.51 9.98
N GLU A 104 -10.62 -27.51 9.94
CA GLU A 104 -9.26 -27.40 10.49
C GLU A 104 -8.40 -26.36 9.75
N ASP A 105 -8.59 -26.21 8.43
CA ASP A 105 -7.85 -25.21 7.64
C ASP A 105 -8.25 -23.78 8.05
N ILE A 106 -9.56 -23.53 8.15
CA ILE A 106 -10.09 -22.22 8.57
C ILE A 106 -9.66 -21.90 10.00
N ARG A 107 -9.83 -22.86 10.93
CA ARG A 107 -9.46 -22.67 12.33
C ARG A 107 -7.96 -22.45 12.49
N GLY A 108 -7.14 -23.22 11.78
CA GLY A 108 -5.68 -23.09 11.79
C GLY A 108 -5.22 -21.73 11.28
N LEU A 109 -5.80 -21.24 10.17
CA LEU A 109 -5.47 -19.92 9.64
C LEU A 109 -5.90 -18.79 10.60
N ILE A 110 -7.10 -18.86 11.19
CA ILE A 110 -7.56 -17.89 12.20
C ILE A 110 -6.60 -17.84 13.39
N GLN A 111 -6.18 -18.99 13.91
CA GLN A 111 -5.23 -19.07 15.02
C GLN A 111 -3.87 -18.46 14.64
N TYR A 112 -3.38 -18.76 13.45
CA TYR A 112 -2.13 -18.22 12.93
C TYR A 112 -2.18 -16.68 12.81
N VAL A 113 -3.23 -16.14 12.19
CA VAL A 113 -3.41 -14.68 12.03
C VAL A 113 -3.61 -13.98 13.36
N THR A 114 -4.30 -14.63 14.31
CA THR A 114 -4.46 -14.12 15.68
C THR A 114 -3.11 -14.04 16.40
N LYS A 115 -2.27 -15.06 16.29
CA LYS A 115 -0.90 -15.04 16.83
C LYS A 115 -0.09 -13.91 16.21
N LEU A 116 -0.10 -13.78 14.87
CA LEU A 116 0.61 -12.72 14.15
C LEU A 116 0.18 -11.33 14.64
N LYS A 117 -1.13 -11.09 14.79
CA LYS A 117 -1.66 -9.85 15.34
C LYS A 117 -1.14 -9.59 16.76
N ASN A 118 -1.20 -10.61 17.62
CA ASN A 118 -0.74 -10.49 19.01
C ASN A 118 0.76 -10.19 19.09
N ASP A 119 1.58 -10.85 18.27
CA ASP A 119 3.02 -10.63 18.22
C ASP A 119 3.38 -9.23 17.71
N LEU A 120 2.63 -8.73 16.72
CA LEU A 120 2.73 -7.35 16.26
C LEU A 120 2.41 -6.37 17.39
N VAL A 121 1.21 -6.42 17.99
CA VAL A 121 0.77 -5.42 18.99
C VAL A 121 1.60 -5.45 20.29
N THR A 122 2.20 -6.59 20.62
CA THR A 122 3.11 -6.73 21.77
C THR A 122 4.58 -6.49 21.41
N ASN A 123 4.85 -6.06 20.17
CA ASN A 123 6.19 -5.76 19.68
C ASN A 123 7.21 -6.89 19.93
N LYS A 124 6.84 -8.14 19.61
CA LYS A 124 7.74 -9.28 19.77
C LYS A 124 8.87 -9.27 18.76
N LYS A 125 9.83 -10.18 18.97
CA LYS A 125 10.80 -10.54 17.93
C LYS A 125 10.08 -11.22 16.76
N TYR A 126 10.57 -11.02 15.53
CA TYR A 126 10.08 -11.76 14.36
C TYR A 126 10.32 -13.26 14.50
N ASP A 127 9.31 -14.03 14.12
CA ASP A 127 9.46 -15.46 13.87
C ASP A 127 10.03 -15.69 12.47
N LEU A 128 10.85 -16.73 12.34
CA LEU A 128 11.26 -17.23 11.03
C LEU A 128 10.08 -17.93 10.33
N LEU A 129 10.08 -17.86 9.01
CA LEU A 129 9.19 -18.63 8.16
C LEU A 129 9.55 -20.12 8.24
N THR A 130 8.53 -20.97 8.34
CA THR A 130 8.65 -22.43 8.47
C THR A 130 8.35 -23.17 7.17
N VAL A 131 7.75 -22.51 6.18
CA VAL A 131 7.51 -23.11 4.86
C VAL A 131 8.82 -23.34 4.11
N ASP A 132 9.00 -24.56 3.56
CA ASP A 132 10.22 -24.92 2.84
C ASP A 132 10.16 -24.46 1.38
N THR A 133 10.42 -23.16 1.16
CA THR A 133 10.56 -22.59 -0.18
C THR A 133 11.85 -21.76 -0.31
N PRO A 134 12.43 -21.63 -1.51
CA PRO A 134 13.60 -20.77 -1.72
C PRO A 134 13.37 -19.31 -1.30
N GLU A 135 12.15 -18.82 -1.49
CA GLU A 135 11.76 -17.46 -1.13
C GLU A 135 11.64 -17.27 0.40
N ALA A 136 11.06 -18.24 1.11
CA ALA A 136 11.03 -18.22 2.58
C ALA A 136 12.43 -18.31 3.21
N LYS A 137 13.33 -19.12 2.64
CA LYS A 137 14.73 -19.17 3.07
C LYS A 137 15.43 -17.82 2.91
N ARG A 138 15.16 -17.11 1.82
CA ARG A 138 15.68 -15.75 1.60
C ARG A 138 15.12 -14.74 2.59
N TRP A 139 13.84 -14.84 2.93
CA TRP A 139 13.24 -14.03 3.99
C TRP A 139 13.85 -14.30 5.36
N ASN A 140 14.11 -15.56 5.71
CA ASN A 140 14.77 -15.91 6.96
C ASN A 140 16.16 -15.29 7.04
N GLN A 141 16.94 -15.35 5.95
CA GLN A 141 18.23 -14.65 5.87
C GLN A 141 18.07 -13.14 6.09
N TRP A 142 17.05 -12.50 5.53
CA TRP A 142 16.81 -11.07 5.76
C TRP A 142 16.42 -10.77 7.21
N ILE A 143 15.56 -11.58 7.83
CA ILE A 143 15.14 -11.43 9.23
C ILE A 143 16.35 -11.59 10.18
N GLU A 144 17.19 -12.60 9.93
CA GLU A 144 18.38 -12.88 10.73
C GLU A 144 19.42 -11.76 10.65
N ASN A 145 19.55 -11.13 9.48
CA ASN A 145 20.49 -10.04 9.23
C ASN A 145 19.94 -8.63 9.54
N CYS A 146 18.73 -8.50 10.07
CA CYS A 146 18.21 -7.20 10.49
C CYS A 146 18.92 -6.67 11.74
N ASP A 147 19.34 -5.41 11.72
CA ASP A 147 19.88 -4.70 12.88
C ASP A 147 18.91 -4.73 14.07
N SER A 148 17.61 -4.66 13.79
CA SER A 148 16.54 -4.78 14.77
C SER A 148 15.54 -5.85 14.35
N GLN A 149 15.34 -6.84 15.22
CA GLN A 149 14.46 -7.97 14.95
C GLN A 149 13.06 -7.84 15.57
N HIS A 150 12.61 -6.65 15.97
CA HIS A 150 11.26 -6.43 16.52
C HIS A 150 10.42 -5.51 15.63
N TYR A 151 9.09 -5.72 15.66
CA TYR A 151 8.13 -5.04 14.77
C TYR A 151 8.24 -3.51 14.78
N PHE A 152 8.33 -2.88 15.94
CA PHE A 152 8.30 -1.42 16.07
C PHE A 152 9.69 -0.76 15.97
N THR A 153 10.78 -1.51 16.20
CA THR A 153 12.14 -0.96 16.18
C THR A 153 12.86 -1.19 14.86
N ASN A 154 12.34 -2.06 13.99
CA ASN A 154 12.86 -2.20 12.61
C ASN A 154 12.25 -1.13 11.69
N THR A 155 12.80 -1.01 10.48
CA THR A 155 12.27 -0.15 9.42
C THR A 155 10.83 -0.54 9.08
N TRP A 156 9.95 0.46 9.03
CA TRP A 156 8.52 0.29 8.82
C TRP A 156 8.18 -0.55 7.58
N VAL A 157 8.83 -0.27 6.44
CA VAL A 157 8.62 -1.03 5.20
C VAL A 157 8.94 -2.51 5.38
N PHE A 158 9.99 -2.86 6.15
CA PHE A 158 10.33 -4.25 6.41
C PHE A 158 9.24 -4.93 7.22
N THR A 159 8.79 -4.29 8.30
CA THR A 159 7.73 -4.82 9.17
C THR A 159 6.42 -5.01 8.43
N GLU A 160 5.99 -4.05 7.60
CA GLU A 160 4.77 -4.20 6.81
C GLU A 160 4.88 -5.35 5.82
N CYS A 161 5.97 -5.42 5.05
CA CYS A 161 6.20 -6.53 4.12
C CYS A 161 6.22 -7.88 4.85
N TYR A 162 6.88 -7.94 6.02
CA TYR A 162 6.93 -9.15 6.85
C TYR A 162 5.53 -9.60 7.28
N VAL A 163 4.65 -8.68 7.71
CA VAL A 163 3.28 -9.03 8.12
C VAL A 163 2.49 -9.65 6.98
N TYR A 164 2.52 -9.10 5.77
CA TYR A 164 1.85 -9.70 4.61
C TYR A 164 2.49 -11.02 4.19
N ARG A 165 3.82 -11.16 4.30
CA ARG A 165 4.50 -12.44 4.02
C ARG A 165 4.14 -13.53 5.03
N ARG A 166 4.02 -13.19 6.31
CA ARG A 166 3.52 -14.10 7.36
C ARG A 166 2.08 -14.49 7.11
N LEU A 167 1.21 -13.54 6.73
CA LEU A 167 -0.16 -13.85 6.36
C LEU A 167 -0.22 -14.86 5.20
N ARG A 168 0.60 -14.67 4.16
CA ARG A 168 0.76 -15.63 3.07
C ARG A 168 1.25 -16.99 3.55
N GLU A 169 2.21 -17.04 4.48
CA GLU A 169 2.67 -18.30 5.05
C GLU A 169 1.54 -19.07 5.74
N GLY A 170 0.69 -18.37 6.52
CA GLY A 170 -0.46 -18.99 7.16
C GLY A 170 -1.35 -19.73 6.16
N CYS A 171 -1.57 -19.14 4.98
CA CYS A 171 -2.27 -19.80 3.87
C CYS A 171 -1.47 -21.01 3.33
N GLU A 172 -0.17 -20.85 3.11
CA GLU A 172 0.70 -21.90 2.54
C GLU A 172 0.83 -23.16 3.41
N LEU A 173 0.70 -23.01 4.72
CA LEU A 173 0.72 -24.11 5.69
C LEU A 173 -0.61 -24.89 5.73
N SER A 174 -1.70 -24.31 5.23
CA SER A 174 -2.98 -24.98 5.10
C SER A 174 -3.02 -25.89 3.87
N LYS A 175 -3.72 -27.02 3.97
CA LYS A 175 -3.87 -27.97 2.86
C LYS A 175 -4.84 -27.43 1.81
N GLY A 176 -5.99 -26.91 2.24
CA GLY A 176 -7.03 -26.37 1.35
C GLY A 176 -6.83 -24.90 0.96
N LEU A 177 -6.12 -24.10 1.77
CA LEU A 177 -6.04 -22.65 1.58
C LEU A 177 -4.69 -22.16 1.02
N LYS A 178 -3.85 -23.04 0.48
CA LYS A 178 -2.49 -22.71 -0.01
C LYS A 178 -2.42 -21.49 -0.94
N ASN A 179 -3.41 -21.33 -1.81
CA ASN A 179 -3.50 -20.23 -2.78
C ASN A 179 -4.65 -19.27 -2.48
N PHE A 180 -5.22 -19.34 -1.27
CA PHE A 180 -6.30 -18.46 -0.85
C PHE A 180 -5.81 -17.00 -0.77
N ASP A 181 -6.62 -16.10 -1.29
CA ASP A 181 -6.44 -14.66 -1.17
C ASP A 181 -7.44 -14.12 -0.14
N PRO A 182 -6.98 -13.69 1.05
CA PRO A 182 -7.87 -13.17 2.08
C PRO A 182 -8.49 -11.80 1.73
N PHE A 183 -8.13 -11.22 0.59
CA PHE A 183 -8.50 -9.89 0.14
C PHE A 183 -9.30 -9.89 -1.18
N ASP A 184 -9.57 -11.06 -1.77
CA ASP A 184 -10.25 -11.16 -3.07
C ASP A 184 -11.63 -10.52 -3.09
N GLU A 185 -12.46 -10.78 -2.08
CA GLU A 185 -13.84 -10.34 -2.04
C GLU A 185 -13.95 -8.83 -1.87
N GLN A 186 -13.07 -8.23 -1.07
CA GLN A 186 -13.04 -6.77 -0.92
C GLN A 186 -12.51 -6.07 -2.18
N LYS A 187 -11.54 -6.67 -2.89
CA LYS A 187 -11.04 -6.16 -4.18
C LYS A 187 -12.15 -6.21 -5.23
N LEU A 188 -12.87 -7.33 -5.32
CA LEU A 188 -14.01 -7.48 -6.22
C LEU A 188 -15.13 -6.48 -5.92
N LYS A 189 -15.45 -6.26 -4.65
CA LYS A 189 -16.43 -5.25 -4.23
C LYS A 189 -15.99 -3.83 -4.59
N ALA A 190 -14.72 -3.49 -4.40
CA ALA A 190 -14.18 -2.18 -4.77
C ALA A 190 -14.22 -1.96 -6.29
N PHE A 191 -13.93 -3.00 -7.08
CA PHE A 191 -14.11 -2.98 -8.54
C PHE A 191 -15.57 -2.73 -8.92
N GLN A 192 -16.51 -3.50 -8.35
CA GLN A 192 -17.96 -3.35 -8.63
C GLN A 192 -18.50 -1.97 -8.24
N ASN A 193 -18.00 -1.38 -7.17
CA ASN A 193 -18.39 -0.05 -6.72
C ASN A 193 -17.83 1.08 -7.59
N SER A 194 -16.86 0.77 -8.46
CA SER A 194 -16.19 1.74 -9.34
C SER A 194 -16.59 1.60 -10.82
N LEU A 195 -17.59 0.78 -11.15
CA LEU A 195 -17.99 0.52 -12.55
C LEU A 195 -18.45 1.79 -13.29
N GLU A 196 -19.24 2.65 -12.64
CA GLU A 196 -19.73 3.88 -13.25
C GLU A 196 -18.60 4.85 -13.66
N PRO A 197 -17.65 5.21 -12.78
CA PRO A 197 -16.51 6.04 -13.19
C PRO A 197 -15.58 5.33 -14.18
N MET A 198 -15.49 3.99 -14.18
CA MET A 198 -14.78 3.25 -15.24
C MET A 198 -15.42 3.47 -16.60
N CYS A 199 -16.75 3.38 -16.70
CA CYS A 199 -17.48 3.63 -17.95
C CYS A 199 -17.23 5.05 -18.48
N VAL A 200 -17.25 6.06 -17.61
CA VAL A 200 -16.96 7.46 -18.01
C VAL A 200 -15.56 7.59 -18.61
N VAL A 201 -14.55 6.98 -17.99
CA VAL A 201 -13.18 6.98 -18.52
C VAL A 201 -13.08 6.19 -19.82
N ALA A 202 -13.75 5.03 -19.93
CA ALA A 202 -13.77 4.22 -21.15
C ALA A 202 -14.40 4.98 -22.33
N ASP A 203 -15.55 5.62 -22.13
CA ASP A 203 -16.24 6.41 -23.15
C ASP A 203 -15.37 7.55 -23.65
N LYS A 204 -14.69 8.25 -22.73
CA LYS A 204 -13.78 9.33 -23.10
C LYS A 204 -12.54 8.80 -23.80
N LEU A 205 -11.98 7.68 -23.36
CA LEU A 205 -10.79 7.05 -23.94
C LEU A 205 -11.00 6.78 -25.43
N VAL A 206 -12.16 6.29 -25.86
CA VAL A 206 -12.48 6.02 -27.29
C VAL A 206 -12.19 7.25 -28.17
N THR A 207 -12.44 8.46 -27.67
CA THR A 207 -12.19 9.72 -28.39
C THR A 207 -10.72 10.15 -28.43
N MET A 208 -9.88 9.51 -27.62
CA MET A 208 -8.43 9.74 -27.47
C MET A 208 -7.58 8.69 -28.20
N LEU A 209 -8.17 7.60 -28.73
CA LEU A 209 -7.41 6.51 -29.36
C LEU A 209 -7.03 6.80 -30.81
N SER A 210 -7.78 7.63 -31.53
CA SER A 210 -7.49 7.94 -32.93
C SER A 210 -6.27 8.84 -33.06
N PRO A 211 -5.43 8.67 -34.11
CA PRO A 211 -4.25 9.51 -34.31
C PRO A 211 -4.60 10.99 -34.22
N SER A 212 -3.90 11.69 -33.33
CA SER A 212 -4.10 13.11 -33.07
C SER A 212 -2.81 13.90 -33.29
N ASP A 213 -2.95 15.22 -33.42
CA ASP A 213 -1.82 16.15 -33.47
C ASP A 213 -1.02 16.13 -32.16
N LYS A 214 0.18 16.71 -32.19
CA LYS A 214 1.11 16.66 -31.05
C LYS A 214 0.56 17.30 -29.79
N ASP A 215 -0.16 18.42 -29.92
CA ASP A 215 -0.65 19.17 -28.77
C ASP A 215 -1.82 18.45 -28.11
N LYS A 216 -2.77 17.96 -28.91
CA LYS A 216 -3.88 17.14 -28.40
C LYS A 216 -3.36 15.85 -27.76
N ARG A 217 -2.44 15.13 -28.41
CA ARG A 217 -1.85 13.90 -27.88
C ARG A 217 -1.16 14.13 -26.54
N LYS A 218 -0.41 15.24 -26.40
CA LYS A 218 0.24 15.61 -25.15
C LYS A 218 -0.78 15.93 -24.05
N ALA A 219 -1.86 16.65 -24.38
CA ALA A 219 -2.93 16.94 -23.43
C ALA A 219 -3.66 15.66 -22.96
N ASP A 220 -3.97 14.74 -23.87
CA ASP A 220 -4.61 13.46 -23.56
C ASP A 220 -3.68 12.56 -22.71
N PHE A 221 -2.38 12.51 -23.03
CA PHE A 221 -1.37 11.82 -22.22
C PHE A 221 -1.35 12.34 -20.78
N ILE A 222 -1.26 13.67 -20.60
CA ILE A 222 -1.21 14.28 -19.26
C ILE A 222 -2.51 14.02 -18.51
N THR A 223 -3.65 14.07 -19.20
CA THR A 223 -4.96 13.82 -18.60
C THR A 223 -5.05 12.38 -18.08
N LEU A 224 -4.72 11.39 -18.90
CA LEU A 224 -4.74 9.98 -18.50
C LEU A 224 -3.73 9.67 -17.39
N LEU A 225 -2.53 10.27 -17.43
CA LEU A 225 -1.55 10.14 -16.36
C LEU A 225 -2.07 10.69 -15.02
N LYS A 226 -2.80 11.82 -15.05
CA LYS A 226 -3.44 12.38 -13.86
C LYS A 226 -4.62 11.54 -13.37
N ILE A 227 -5.33 10.86 -14.28
CA ILE A 227 -6.35 9.87 -13.88
C ILE A 227 -5.67 8.73 -13.13
N CYS A 228 -4.61 8.10 -13.68
CA CYS A 228 -3.83 7.07 -12.98
C CYS A 228 -3.41 7.51 -11.57
N LEU A 229 -2.85 8.72 -11.44
CA LEU A 229 -2.43 9.27 -10.14
C LEU A 229 -3.60 9.32 -9.14
N TRP A 230 -4.74 9.86 -9.55
CA TRP A 230 -5.87 10.08 -8.65
C TRP A 230 -6.73 8.85 -8.43
N SER A 231 -6.66 7.84 -9.30
CA SER A 231 -7.30 6.54 -9.08
C SER A 231 -6.81 5.86 -7.80
N ASN A 232 -5.58 6.15 -7.35
CA ASN A 232 -5.03 5.70 -6.06
C ASN A 232 -5.83 6.23 -4.85
N LYS A 233 -6.74 7.21 -5.02
CA LYS A 233 -7.71 7.57 -3.97
C LYS A 233 -8.69 6.44 -3.65
N CYS A 234 -8.76 5.40 -4.48
CA CYS A 234 -9.52 4.18 -4.24
C CYS A 234 -8.73 3.10 -3.49
N ASP A 235 -7.52 3.41 -2.99
CA ASP A 235 -6.69 2.49 -2.22
C ASP A 235 -7.41 2.00 -0.95
N LEU A 236 -7.52 0.66 -0.83
CA LEU A 236 -8.11 0.01 0.33
C LEU A 236 -7.12 -0.13 1.47
N SER A 237 -5.82 -0.12 1.21
CA SER A 237 -4.79 -0.28 2.23
C SER A 237 -4.85 0.88 3.23
N LEU A 238 -4.89 2.14 2.75
CA LEU A 238 -4.98 3.35 3.57
C LEU A 238 -6.31 3.45 4.33
N SER A 239 -7.41 2.99 3.71
CA SER A 239 -8.72 2.91 4.36
C SER A 239 -8.88 1.70 5.27
N MET A 240 -7.82 0.92 5.51
CA MET A 240 -7.85 -0.28 6.35
C MET A 240 -8.85 -1.34 5.84
N GLY A 241 -9.10 -1.38 4.53
CA GLY A 241 -10.09 -2.24 3.86
C GLY A 241 -11.51 -1.66 3.88
N GLU A 242 -11.70 -0.39 4.22
CA GLU A 242 -13.00 0.27 4.07
C GLU A 242 -13.28 0.64 2.62
N GLN A 243 -14.53 0.47 2.21
CA GLN A 243 -14.97 0.75 0.85
C GLN A 243 -14.94 2.25 0.60
N VAL A 244 -14.16 2.68 -0.39
CA VAL A 244 -14.30 4.02 -0.98
C VAL A 244 -15.44 3.95 -1.98
N SER A 245 -16.64 4.35 -1.57
CA SER A 245 -17.81 4.36 -2.46
C SER A 245 -17.84 5.66 -3.26
N LEU A 246 -17.81 5.54 -4.60
CA LEU A 246 -17.96 6.66 -5.53
C LEU A 246 -19.43 6.88 -5.98
N LYS A 247 -20.40 6.18 -5.37
CA LYS A 247 -21.82 6.23 -5.76
C LYS A 247 -22.54 7.50 -5.32
N SER A 248 -23.50 7.93 -6.15
CA SER A 248 -24.56 8.88 -5.79
C SER A 248 -25.30 8.42 -4.55
N SER A 249 -25.38 9.25 -3.51
CA SER A 249 -26.44 9.11 -2.52
C SER A 249 -27.63 9.95 -2.98
N ASP A 250 -28.67 9.31 -3.51
CA ASP A 250 -30.01 9.82 -3.27
C ASP A 250 -30.25 9.69 -1.77
N GLY A 251 -30.39 10.84 -1.11
CA GLY A 251 -30.15 10.98 0.31
C GLY A 251 -30.90 9.97 1.20
N LYS A 252 -30.13 9.19 1.96
CA LYS A 252 -30.48 8.83 3.34
C LYS A 252 -29.27 8.31 4.14
N GLU A 253 -29.19 8.87 5.34
CA GLU A 253 -28.44 8.46 6.52
C GLU A 253 -26.93 8.77 6.62
N ARG A 254 -26.64 9.58 7.65
CA ARG A 254 -25.32 10.05 8.07
C ARG A 254 -24.70 9.05 9.04
N SER A 255 -23.55 8.51 8.66
CA SER A 255 -22.58 7.88 9.55
C SER A 255 -21.24 8.60 9.41
N ALA A 256 -20.60 8.94 10.53
CA ALA A 256 -19.52 9.92 10.63
C ALA A 256 -18.11 9.40 10.29
N SER A 257 -17.97 8.35 9.48
CA SER A 257 -16.65 7.77 9.13
C SER A 257 -16.40 7.62 7.62
N VAL A 258 -17.33 8.01 6.75
CA VAL A 258 -17.12 7.98 5.29
C VAL A 258 -16.85 9.39 4.80
N VAL A 259 -15.65 9.66 4.29
CA VAL A 259 -15.38 10.88 3.50
C VAL A 259 -16.23 10.77 2.24
N SER A 260 -17.43 11.36 2.28
CA SER A 260 -18.37 11.41 1.17
C SER A 260 -17.82 12.32 0.08
N LEU A 261 -17.07 11.73 -0.86
CA LEU A 261 -16.77 12.37 -2.13
C LEU A 261 -18.00 12.16 -3.02
N SER A 262 -18.84 13.18 -3.11
CA SER A 262 -19.92 13.25 -4.10
C SER A 262 -19.36 12.95 -5.49
N ILE A 263 -19.94 11.95 -6.16
CA ILE A 263 -19.71 11.50 -7.55
C ILE A 263 -18.80 12.46 -8.34
N LEU A 264 -17.53 12.09 -8.45
CA LEU A 264 -16.61 12.80 -9.31
C LEU A 264 -16.55 12.07 -10.64
N ASP A 265 -17.10 12.71 -11.67
CA ASP A 265 -16.56 12.57 -13.02
C ASP A 265 -15.02 12.59 -12.90
N PRO A 266 -14.32 11.49 -13.28
CA PRO A 266 -12.87 11.39 -13.10
C PRO A 266 -12.09 12.53 -13.76
N PHE A 267 -12.63 13.11 -14.84
CA PHE A 267 -12.01 14.27 -15.49
C PHE A 267 -12.22 15.54 -14.67
N LYS A 268 -13.40 15.72 -14.08
CA LYS A 268 -13.64 16.79 -13.11
C LYS A 268 -12.74 16.65 -11.88
N MET A 269 -12.46 15.42 -11.44
CA MET A 269 -11.54 15.17 -10.33
C MET A 269 -10.13 15.67 -10.61
N VAL A 270 -9.62 15.39 -11.81
CA VAL A 270 -8.31 15.89 -12.24
C VAL A 270 -8.26 17.42 -12.19
N LEU A 271 -9.35 18.09 -12.59
CA LEU A 271 -9.44 19.55 -12.55
C LEU A 271 -9.51 20.10 -11.12
N ASP A 272 -10.37 19.51 -10.28
CA ASP A 272 -10.60 19.95 -8.91
C ASP A 272 -9.37 19.69 -8.01
N LEU A 273 -8.58 18.66 -8.31
CA LEU A 273 -7.37 18.29 -7.56
C LEU A 273 -6.07 18.78 -8.19
N LYS A 274 -6.11 19.57 -9.26
CA LYS A 274 -4.89 20.05 -9.95
C LYS A 274 -3.90 20.73 -8.99
N ASP A 275 -4.40 21.53 -8.04
CA ASP A 275 -3.59 22.28 -7.07
C ASP A 275 -3.13 21.42 -5.88
N LYS A 276 -3.48 20.12 -5.87
CA LYS A 276 -3.02 19.13 -4.88
C LYS A 276 -1.82 18.33 -5.36
N VAL A 277 -1.41 18.50 -6.62
CA VAL A 277 -0.13 17.96 -7.13
C VAL A 277 0.98 18.93 -6.74
N LEU A 278 1.76 18.58 -5.71
CA LEU A 278 2.83 19.45 -5.21
C LEU A 278 4.02 19.56 -6.18
N VAL A 279 4.29 18.49 -6.92
CA VAL A 279 5.35 18.42 -7.95
C VAL A 279 4.72 17.84 -9.20
N ASP A 280 4.43 18.70 -10.19
CA ASP A 280 3.80 18.31 -11.45
C ASP A 280 4.82 18.32 -12.60
N ASP A 281 5.46 17.18 -12.82
CA ASP A 281 6.35 16.93 -13.96
C ASP A 281 5.63 16.29 -15.16
N SER A 282 4.29 16.25 -15.19
CA SER A 282 3.53 15.46 -16.19
C SER A 282 3.87 15.84 -17.64
N ALA A 283 4.02 17.14 -17.93
CA ALA A 283 4.39 17.60 -19.26
C ALA A 283 5.82 17.19 -19.64
N LYS A 284 6.75 17.30 -18.69
CA LYS A 284 8.15 16.90 -18.86
C LYS A 284 8.29 15.39 -19.05
N ILE A 285 7.50 14.61 -18.31
CA ILE A 285 7.42 13.15 -18.47
C ILE A 285 6.95 12.81 -19.88
N CYS A 286 5.87 13.46 -20.37
CA CYS A 286 5.36 13.23 -21.72
C CYS A 286 6.45 13.50 -22.78
N ASP A 287 7.13 14.65 -22.71
CA ASP A 287 8.18 15.02 -23.65
C ASP A 287 9.36 14.02 -23.61
N GLN A 288 9.79 13.62 -22.41
CA GLN A 288 10.87 12.65 -22.24
C GLN A 288 10.51 11.26 -22.75
N VAL A 289 9.28 10.80 -22.52
CA VAL A 289 8.80 9.51 -22.99
C VAL A 289 8.77 9.49 -24.53
N ILE A 290 8.18 10.50 -25.16
CA ILE A 290 8.13 10.60 -26.62
C ILE A 290 9.53 10.64 -27.22
N ALA A 291 10.40 11.54 -26.72
CA ALA A 291 11.76 11.68 -27.23
C ALA A 291 12.59 10.39 -27.08
N LYS A 292 12.49 9.72 -25.93
CA LYS A 292 13.18 8.44 -25.70
C LYS A 292 12.64 7.34 -26.61
N THR A 293 11.33 7.22 -26.78
CA THR A 293 10.78 6.21 -27.69
C THR A 293 11.23 6.45 -29.12
N GLU A 294 11.17 7.68 -29.62
CA GLU A 294 11.61 7.99 -30.98
C GLU A 294 13.10 7.66 -31.18
N ALA A 295 13.95 7.98 -30.21
CA ALA A 295 15.37 7.64 -30.24
C ALA A 295 15.61 6.12 -30.24
N MET A 296 14.89 5.38 -29.38
CA MET A 296 14.99 3.92 -29.32
C MET A 296 14.46 3.26 -30.59
N ALA A 297 13.36 3.74 -31.14
CA ALA A 297 12.80 3.22 -32.40
C ALA A 297 13.75 3.43 -33.58
N LYS A 298 14.40 4.60 -33.67
CA LYS A 298 15.45 4.87 -34.67
C LYS A 298 16.64 3.93 -34.52
N ALA A 299 17.10 3.70 -33.29
CA ALA A 299 18.21 2.78 -33.03
C ALA A 299 17.88 1.34 -33.45
N ILE A 300 16.68 0.85 -33.13
CA ILE A 300 16.19 -0.48 -33.53
C ILE A 300 16.12 -0.59 -35.06
N ALA A 301 15.58 0.43 -35.75
CA ALA A 301 15.49 0.43 -37.21
C ALA A 301 16.88 0.44 -37.89
N ALA A 302 17.82 1.22 -37.37
CA ALA A 302 19.19 1.30 -37.89
C ALA A 302 20.00 0.01 -37.71
N GLU A 303 19.62 -0.85 -36.75
CA GLU A 303 20.22 -2.18 -36.59
C GLU A 303 19.58 -3.24 -37.49
N ALA A 304 18.30 -3.10 -37.78
CA ALA A 304 17.57 -4.00 -38.70
C ALA A 304 18.00 -3.81 -40.17
N ASP A 305 18.54 -2.64 -40.55
CA ASP A 305 19.07 -2.35 -41.88
C ASP A 305 20.56 -1.88 -41.84
N PRO A 306 21.53 -2.77 -42.15
CA PRO A 306 22.94 -2.45 -42.16
C PRO A 306 23.37 -1.37 -43.17
N ALA A 307 22.54 -1.03 -44.16
CA ALA A 307 22.84 -0.01 -45.17
C ALA A 307 22.69 1.43 -44.63
N ALA A 308 21.89 1.64 -43.58
CA ALA A 308 21.69 2.95 -42.93
C ALA A 308 22.88 3.39 -42.05
N LYS A 309 23.87 2.52 -41.82
CA LYS A 309 25.07 2.82 -41.03
C LYS A 309 26.07 3.74 -41.74
N SER A 310 25.92 3.99 -43.04
CA SER A 310 26.84 4.84 -43.81
C SER A 310 26.60 6.34 -43.60
N GLU A 311 25.37 6.76 -43.26
CA GLU A 311 25.02 8.18 -43.10
C GLU A 311 25.27 8.70 -41.66
N ALA A 312 25.07 7.87 -40.64
CA ALA A 312 25.25 8.27 -39.23
C ALA A 312 26.73 8.36 -38.77
N LYS A 313 27.68 7.87 -39.58
CA LYS A 313 29.10 7.79 -39.22
C LYS A 313 29.94 8.98 -39.67
N LEU A 314 29.36 9.91 -40.43
CA LEU A 314 30.06 11.07 -41.00
C LEU A 314 29.98 12.35 -40.15
N GLU A 315 29.10 12.42 -39.15
CA GLU A 315 28.93 13.65 -38.34
C GLU A 315 29.58 13.63 -36.95
N ALA A 316 30.22 12.53 -36.53
CA ALA A 316 30.74 12.38 -35.16
C ALA A 316 32.24 12.01 -35.08
N LYS A 317 33.06 12.48 -36.02
CA LYS A 317 34.53 12.39 -35.91
C LYS A 317 35.19 13.75 -36.12
N SER A 318 35.20 14.54 -35.06
CA SER A 318 36.30 15.46 -34.78
C SER A 318 36.49 15.56 -33.27
N GLU A 319 37.71 15.20 -32.83
CA GLU A 319 38.38 15.67 -31.60
C GLU A 319 37.91 15.04 -30.27
N VAL A 320 38.75 14.50 -29.35
CA VAL A 320 40.21 14.57 -29.08
C VAL A 320 40.62 13.34 -28.23
N ASP A 321 41.88 12.93 -28.37
CA ASP A 321 42.60 11.90 -27.61
C ASP A 321 42.95 12.28 -26.15
N GLY A 322 43.05 11.27 -25.28
CA GLY A 322 44.04 11.22 -24.19
C GLY A 322 43.55 11.29 -22.74
N GLU A 323 43.54 10.14 -22.04
CA GLU A 323 44.25 9.84 -20.78
C GLU A 323 43.55 8.72 -19.97
N THR A 324 44.35 7.72 -19.61
CA THR A 324 43.97 6.53 -18.82
C THR A 324 43.93 6.83 -17.33
N ALA A 325 42.77 6.66 -16.70
CA ALA A 325 42.62 6.61 -15.24
C ALA A 325 41.93 5.29 -14.84
N GLU A 326 42.48 4.60 -13.83
CA GLU A 326 42.02 3.31 -13.31
C GLU A 326 40.59 3.38 -12.74
N GLU A 327 39.73 2.43 -13.14
CA GLU A 327 38.34 2.32 -12.71
C GLU A 327 38.21 1.68 -11.30
N PRO A 328 37.33 2.20 -10.41
CA PRO A 328 36.99 1.54 -9.15
C PRO A 328 36.18 0.26 -9.38
N PRO A 329 36.17 -0.69 -8.43
CA PRO A 329 35.71 -2.06 -8.66
C PRO A 329 34.22 -2.12 -9.03
N LYS A 330 33.97 -2.64 -10.24
CA LYS A 330 32.64 -2.90 -10.79
C LYS A 330 31.93 -3.98 -9.96
N ILE A 331 30.90 -3.57 -9.23
CA ILE A 331 29.85 -4.47 -8.73
C ILE A 331 29.27 -5.20 -9.96
N PRO A 332 29.08 -6.54 -9.95
CA PRO A 332 28.66 -7.25 -11.16
C PRO A 332 27.23 -6.86 -11.52
N CYS A 333 27.08 -5.98 -12.52
CA CYS A 333 25.82 -5.74 -13.20
C CYS A 333 25.57 -6.93 -14.14
N PRO A 334 24.52 -7.73 -13.95
CA PRO A 334 24.28 -8.87 -14.82
C PRO A 334 23.59 -8.36 -16.10
N ALA A 335 24.36 -7.98 -17.12
CA ALA A 335 23.79 -7.78 -18.44
C ALA A 335 24.81 -7.93 -19.57
N LYS A 336 24.74 -9.04 -20.29
CA LYS A 336 24.73 -8.92 -21.75
C LYS A 336 23.35 -8.36 -22.09
N MET A 337 23.21 -7.04 -22.14
CA MET A 337 21.97 -6.39 -22.57
C MET A 337 21.72 -6.84 -24.02
N VAL A 338 20.74 -7.72 -24.21
CA VAL A 338 20.16 -7.92 -25.53
C VAL A 338 19.46 -6.61 -25.87
N LEU A 339 19.83 -5.99 -26.99
CA LEU A 339 19.17 -4.78 -27.45
C LEU A 339 17.68 -5.06 -27.58
N PRO A 340 16.80 -4.21 -27.02
CA PRO A 340 15.37 -4.46 -27.06
C PRO A 340 14.89 -4.42 -28.51
N GLU A 341 14.32 -5.52 -29.00
CA GLU A 341 13.73 -5.61 -30.34
C GLU A 341 12.57 -4.62 -30.55
N VAL A 342 11.95 -4.17 -29.45
CA VAL A 342 10.75 -3.32 -29.45
C VAL A 342 10.78 -2.35 -28.27
N VAL A 343 10.41 -1.09 -28.50
CA VAL A 343 10.25 -0.10 -27.42
C VAL A 343 9.09 -0.50 -26.50
N THR A 344 9.41 -0.76 -25.23
CA THR A 344 8.47 -1.20 -24.20
C THR A 344 8.30 -0.14 -23.12
N PHE A 345 7.07 0.15 -22.73
CA PHE A 345 6.74 0.94 -21.54
C PHE A 345 6.42 -0.01 -20.38
N ASP A 346 7.09 0.13 -19.25
CA ASP A 346 6.89 -0.71 -18.07
C ASP A 346 6.05 0.02 -17.02
N ILE A 347 4.96 -0.61 -16.56
CA ILE A 347 4.10 -0.14 -15.47
C ILE A 347 4.26 -1.08 -14.29
N VAL A 348 4.76 -0.57 -13.16
CA VAL A 348 4.80 -1.30 -11.89
C VAL A 348 3.52 -0.99 -11.15
N CYS A 349 2.62 -1.97 -11.10
CA CYS A 349 1.27 -1.75 -10.61
C CYS A 349 1.21 -1.69 -9.09
N ASP A 350 0.28 -0.87 -8.59
CA ASP A 350 -0.11 -0.81 -7.19
C ASP A 350 -1.44 -1.57 -7.01
N ASN A 351 -2.59 -0.89 -6.95
CA ASN A 351 -3.87 -1.51 -6.63
C ASN A 351 -4.62 -2.11 -7.83
N SER A 352 -5.43 -3.13 -7.52
CA SER A 352 -6.47 -3.69 -8.39
C SER A 352 -7.69 -2.75 -8.51
N GLY A 353 -8.70 -3.16 -9.29
CA GLY A 353 -9.93 -2.40 -9.41
C GLY A 353 -9.78 -1.16 -10.29
N TYR A 354 -10.20 0.00 -9.79
CA TYR A 354 -10.23 1.25 -10.55
C TYR A 354 -8.85 1.75 -10.99
N GLU A 355 -7.84 1.60 -10.13
CA GLU A 355 -6.47 2.01 -10.44
C GLU A 355 -5.88 1.18 -11.58
N LEU A 356 -5.92 -0.15 -11.48
CA LEU A 356 -5.52 -1.03 -12.57
C LEU A 356 -6.27 -0.73 -13.87
N PHE A 357 -7.58 -0.46 -13.80
CA PHE A 357 -8.35 -0.08 -14.98
C PHE A 357 -7.83 1.22 -15.62
N SER A 358 -7.50 2.24 -14.83
CA SER A 358 -6.91 3.48 -15.36
C SER A 358 -5.54 3.26 -15.98
N ASP A 359 -4.70 2.39 -15.39
CA ASP A 359 -3.40 2.01 -15.96
C ASP A 359 -3.55 1.28 -17.30
N LEU A 360 -4.55 0.40 -17.42
CA LEU A 360 -4.91 -0.27 -18.67
C LEU A 360 -5.39 0.74 -19.73
N CYS A 361 -6.17 1.75 -19.34
CA CYS A 361 -6.61 2.82 -20.24
C CYS A 361 -5.42 3.64 -20.75
N PHE A 362 -4.49 4.00 -19.87
CA PHE A 362 -3.27 4.71 -20.24
C PHE A 362 -2.39 3.87 -21.17
N ALA A 363 -2.20 2.59 -20.86
CA ALA A 363 -1.46 1.66 -21.72
C ALA A 363 -2.09 1.52 -23.12
N HIS A 364 -3.42 1.41 -23.20
CA HIS A 364 -4.13 1.33 -24.47
C HIS A 364 -3.91 2.61 -25.29
N PHE A 365 -4.02 3.78 -24.67
CA PHE A 365 -3.71 5.06 -25.33
C PHE A 365 -2.27 5.10 -25.87
N LEU A 366 -1.28 4.68 -25.08
CA LEU A 366 0.13 4.68 -25.51
C LEU A 366 0.36 3.81 -26.75
N ILE A 367 -0.31 2.66 -26.84
CA ILE A 367 -0.22 1.76 -27.99
C ILE A 367 -0.98 2.35 -29.19
N SER A 368 -2.21 2.83 -28.99
CA SER A 368 -3.06 3.35 -30.07
C SER A 368 -2.51 4.63 -30.72
N GLN A 369 -1.86 5.50 -29.94
CA GLN A 369 -1.15 6.68 -30.45
C GLN A 369 0.24 6.35 -31.02
N GLU A 370 0.59 5.07 -31.07
CA GLU A 370 1.90 4.56 -31.50
C GLU A 370 3.09 5.17 -30.74
N ILE A 371 2.86 5.61 -29.50
CA ILE A 371 3.92 6.16 -28.64
C ILE A 371 4.85 5.03 -28.21
N VAL A 372 4.35 3.81 -28.00
CA VAL A 372 5.15 2.61 -27.80
C VAL A 372 4.50 1.43 -28.53
N LYS A 373 5.28 0.37 -28.79
CA LYS A 373 4.77 -0.84 -29.44
C LYS A 373 4.38 -1.93 -28.44
N LYS A 374 4.83 -1.82 -27.18
CA LYS A 374 4.52 -2.78 -26.13
C LYS A 374 4.40 -2.08 -24.78
N VAL A 375 3.46 -2.54 -23.96
CA VAL A 375 3.38 -2.19 -22.53
C VAL A 375 3.55 -3.48 -21.73
N ARG A 376 4.33 -3.42 -20.64
CA ARG A 376 4.54 -4.53 -19.70
C ARG A 376 4.06 -4.12 -18.31
N PHE A 377 3.17 -4.92 -17.74
CA PHE A 377 2.68 -4.73 -16.38
C PHE A 377 3.43 -5.64 -15.41
N HIS A 378 3.84 -5.09 -14.28
CA HIS A 378 4.47 -5.84 -13.18
C HIS A 378 3.52 -5.85 -11.98
N VAL A 379 3.02 -7.04 -11.66
CA VAL A 379 2.03 -7.27 -10.59
C VAL A 379 2.65 -8.06 -9.44
N LYS A 380 2.02 -8.07 -8.26
CA LYS A 380 2.51 -8.79 -7.09
C LYS A 380 2.23 -10.29 -7.21
N LYS A 381 3.20 -11.13 -6.85
CA LYS A 381 3.07 -12.60 -7.00
C LYS A 381 2.06 -13.24 -6.03
N ILE A 382 1.82 -12.59 -4.90
CA ILE A 382 0.97 -13.05 -3.80
C ILE A 382 0.03 -11.92 -3.39
N PRO A 383 -1.07 -12.21 -2.67
CA PRO A 383 -1.86 -11.18 -2.02
C PRO A 383 -0.97 -10.29 -1.16
N TRP A 384 -0.98 -8.98 -1.44
CA TRP A 384 -0.01 -8.03 -0.90
C TRP A 384 -0.74 -6.72 -0.61
N PHE A 385 -0.43 -6.08 0.51
CA PHE A 385 -0.91 -4.74 0.85
C PHE A 385 -2.41 -4.50 0.61
N VAL A 386 -3.25 -5.50 0.93
CA VAL A 386 -4.73 -5.45 0.83
C VAL A 386 -5.23 -5.44 -0.61
N SER A 387 -4.93 -4.39 -1.38
CA SER A 387 -5.52 -4.14 -2.70
C SER A 387 -4.58 -4.36 -3.86
N ASP A 388 -3.30 -4.65 -3.63
CA ASP A 388 -2.34 -4.79 -4.71
C ASP A 388 -2.77 -5.83 -5.74
N VAL A 389 -2.57 -5.49 -7.01
CA VAL A 389 -2.90 -6.38 -8.12
C VAL A 389 -2.01 -7.62 -8.12
N THR A 390 -2.64 -8.78 -8.27
CA THR A 390 -1.99 -10.07 -8.53
C THR A 390 -2.32 -10.55 -9.96
N PRO A 391 -1.66 -11.62 -10.47
CA PRO A 391 -2.01 -12.19 -11.77
C PRO A 391 -3.45 -12.72 -11.87
N VAL A 392 -4.12 -12.97 -10.75
CA VAL A 392 -5.55 -13.36 -10.75
C VAL A 392 -6.43 -12.13 -10.91
N ASP A 393 -6.12 -11.03 -10.22
CA ASP A 393 -6.88 -9.78 -10.34
C ASP A 393 -6.72 -9.11 -11.71
N PHE A 394 -5.57 -9.31 -12.36
CA PHE A 394 -5.29 -8.76 -13.68
C PHE A 394 -6.08 -9.45 -14.80
N LYS A 395 -6.43 -10.72 -14.62
CA LYS A 395 -7.18 -11.53 -15.60
C LYS A 395 -8.67 -11.32 -15.42
#